data_AF-A0AB38EFP1-F1
#
_entry.id   AF-A0AB38EFP1-F1
#
_cell.length_a   1.000
_cell.length_b   1.000
_cell.length_c   1.000
_cell.angle_alpha   90.00
_cell.angle_beta   90.00
_cell.angle_gamma   90.00
#
_symmetry.space_group_name_H-M   'P 1'
#
loop_
_entity.id
_entity.type
_entity.pdbx_description
1 polymer ?
#
loop_
_entity_poly.entity_id
_entity_poly.type
_entity_poly.pdbx_seq_one_letter_code
_entity_poly.pdbx_strand_id
1 'polypeptide(L)'
;MLRILLINDTARKVGRLRSALTEAGFEVIDESGLIIDLPARVEAVRPDVILIDTESPGRDVMEQVVLVSRDQPRPIVMFTDEHDPG
;
A
#
# COMPACT_ATOMS: atom_id res chain seq x y z
N MET A 1 10.27 -3.47 -14.93
CA MET A 1 9.17 -4.17 -14.25
C MET A 1 8.59 -3.20 -13.24
N LEU A 2 7.28 -2.96 -13.25
CA LEU A 2 6.65 -1.99 -12.34
C LEU A 2 6.64 -2.55 -10.91
N ARG A 3 7.07 -1.72 -9.96
CA ARG A 3 7.24 -2.08 -8.55
C ARG A 3 6.09 -1.50 -7.74
N ILE A 4 5.41 -2.36 -7.01
CA ILE A 4 4.24 -2.00 -6.22
C ILE A 4 4.57 -2.19 -4.75
N LEU A 5 4.47 -1.11 -3.98
CA LEU A 5 4.48 -1.18 -2.52
C LEU A 5 3.04 -1.41 -2.05
N LEU A 6 2.77 -2.57 -1.48
CA LEU A 6 1.46 -2.96 -0.96
C LEU A 6 1.49 -2.89 0.57
N ILE A 7 0.67 -2.02 1.14
CA ILE A 7 0.52 -1.81 2.58
C ILE A 7 -0.82 -2.39 3.00
N ASN A 8 -0.84 -3.27 4.00
CA ASN A 8 -2.09 -3.83 4.53
C ASN A 8 -1.98 -4.05 6.05
N ASP A 9 -3.11 -3.93 6.75
CA ASP A 9 -3.25 -4.20 8.18
C ASP A 9 -3.74 -5.65 8.46
N THR A 10 -4.19 -6.38 7.44
CA THR A 10 -4.72 -7.74 7.60
C THR A 10 -3.97 -8.78 6.78
N ALA A 11 -3.28 -9.70 7.46
CA ALA A 11 -2.53 -10.80 6.84
C ALA A 11 -3.39 -11.73 5.94
N ARG A 12 -4.72 -11.70 6.07
CA ARG A 12 -5.65 -12.56 5.31
C ARG A 12 -6.06 -12.02 3.94
N LYS A 13 -6.09 -10.70 3.71
CA LYS A 13 -6.61 -10.12 2.45
C LYS A 13 -5.54 -9.94 1.38
N VAL A 14 -4.29 -9.69 1.79
CA VAL A 14 -3.16 -9.47 0.87
C VAL A 14 -2.93 -10.63 -0.10
N GLY A 15 -3.15 -11.88 0.34
CA GLY A 15 -2.75 -13.06 -0.42
C GLY A 15 -3.31 -13.11 -1.84
N ARG A 16 -4.59 -12.74 -2.05
CA ARG A 16 -5.20 -12.76 -3.39
C ARG A 16 -4.71 -11.61 -4.27
N LEU A 17 -4.68 -10.40 -3.73
CA LEU A 17 -4.24 -9.21 -4.48
C LEU A 17 -2.77 -9.34 -4.89
N ARG A 18 -1.91 -9.76 -3.96
CA ARG A 18 -0.49 -10.00 -4.24
C ARG A 18 -0.28 -11.04 -5.32
N SER A 19 -0.98 -12.17 -5.26
CA SER A 19 -0.89 -13.20 -6.30
C SER A 19 -1.31 -12.65 -7.65
N ALA A 20 -2.45 -11.97 -7.74
CA ALA A 20 -2.93 -11.38 -8.99
C ALA A 20 -1.94 -10.36 -9.58
N LEU A 21 -1.36 -9.49 -8.75
CA LEU A 21 -0.35 -8.52 -9.21
C LEU A 21 0.94 -9.20 -9.67
N THR A 22 1.39 -10.24 -8.97
CA THR A 22 2.58 -11.00 -9.36
C THR A 22 2.36 -11.76 -10.67
N GLU A 23 1.19 -12.39 -10.83
CA GLU A 23 0.77 -13.07 -12.07
C GLU A 23 0.66 -12.12 -13.25
N ALA A 24 0.26 -10.86 -13.00
CA ALA A 24 0.26 -9.79 -14.00
C ALA A 24 1.67 -9.25 -14.35
N GLY A 25 2.72 -9.74 -13.69
CA GLY A 25 4.12 -9.38 -13.97
C GLY A 25 4.62 -8.16 -13.19
N PHE A 26 3.96 -7.77 -12.09
CA PHE A 26 4.43 -6.72 -11.19
C PHE A 26 5.38 -7.26 -10.12
N GLU A 27 6.35 -6.46 -9.71
CA GLU A 27 7.17 -6.74 -8.52
C GLU A 27 6.42 -6.21 -7.29
N VAL A 28 5.91 -7.10 -6.44
CA VAL A 28 5.14 -6.72 -5.24
C VAL A 28 6.01 -6.77 -3.99
N ILE A 29 6.09 -5.64 -3.30
CA ILE A 29 6.75 -5.47 -2.00
C ILE A 29 5.66 -5.32 -0.95
N ASP A 30 5.61 -6.23 0.01
CA ASP A 30 4.53 -6.38 0.99
C ASP A 30 4.96 -5.81 2.36
N GLU A 31 4.17 -4.92 2.95
CA GLU A 31 4.44 -4.28 4.24
C GLU A 31 3.20 -4.24 5.13
N SER A 32 3.37 -4.55 6.43
CA SER A 32 2.27 -4.53 7.41
C SER A 32 2.09 -3.15 8.04
N GLY A 33 0.90 -2.56 7.90
CA GLY A 33 0.58 -1.15 8.21
C GLY A 33 0.72 -0.68 9.67
N LEU A 34 0.98 -1.56 10.64
CA LEU A 34 1.02 -1.19 12.06
C LEU A 34 2.34 -0.51 12.51
N ILE A 35 3.45 -0.72 11.79
CA ILE A 35 4.78 -0.26 12.23
C ILE A 35 5.67 0.18 11.05
N ILE A 36 5.10 0.80 10.01
CA ILE A 36 5.90 1.24 8.87
C ILE A 36 6.32 2.70 9.02
N ASP A 37 7.56 3.00 8.63
CA ASP A 37 7.98 4.35 8.26
C ASP A 37 7.83 4.46 6.74
N LEU A 38 6.67 4.93 6.28
CA LEU A 38 6.35 4.95 4.86
C LEU A 38 7.33 5.82 4.04
N PRO A 39 7.69 7.06 4.46
CA PRO A 39 8.71 7.85 3.76
C PRO A 39 10.05 7.12 3.61
N ALA A 40 10.60 6.58 4.70
CA ALA A 40 11.87 5.86 4.65
C ALA A 40 11.76 4.61 3.76
N ARG A 41 10.62 3.93 3.79
CA ARG A 41 10.40 2.73 2.98
C ARG A 41 10.32 3.07 1.50
N VAL A 42 9.59 4.11 1.13
CA VAL A 42 9.47 4.60 -0.26
C VAL A 42 10.82 5.01 -0.82
N GLU A 43 11.67 5.65 0.00
CA GLU A 43 13.03 5.98 -0.40
C GLU A 43 13.89 4.72 -0.62
N ALA A 44 13.82 3.75 0.28
CA ALA A 44 14.61 2.52 0.21
C ALA A 44 14.23 1.63 -0.98
N VAL A 45 12.93 1.42 -1.23
CA VAL A 45 12.47 0.47 -2.25
C VAL A 45 12.15 1.13 -3.58
N ARG A 46 11.92 2.44 -3.61
CA ARG A 46 11.56 3.22 -4.80
C ARG A 46 10.43 2.55 -5.61
N PRO A 47 9.21 2.42 -5.04
CA PRO A 47 8.09 1.80 -5.74
C PRO A 47 7.50 2.71 -6.82
N ASP A 48 7.03 2.18 -7.93
CA ASP A 48 6.37 2.99 -8.97
C ASP A 48 4.94 3.39 -8.54
N VAL A 49 4.27 2.55 -7.75
CA VAL A 49 2.92 2.76 -7.24
C VAL A 49 2.83 2.29 -5.79
N ILE A 50 2.07 3.01 -4.96
CA ILE A 50 1.75 2.63 -3.59
C ILE A 50 0.28 2.20 -3.55
N LEU A 51 0.03 0.97 -3.10
CA LEU A 51 -1.28 0.38 -2.88
C LEU A 51 -1.50 0.25 -1.37
N ILE A 52 -2.63 0.75 -0.87
CA ILE A 52 -2.98 0.69 0.55
C ILE A 52 -4.34 0.03 0.70
N ASP A 53 -4.35 -1.16 1.32
CA ASP A 53 -5.58 -1.85 1.73
C ASP A 53 -6.00 -1.35 3.11
N THR A 54 -7.21 -0.80 3.20
CA THR A 54 -7.70 -0.17 4.42
C THR A 54 -9.11 -0.69 4.75
N GLU A 55 -9.32 -1.39 5.87
CA GLU A 55 -10.67 -1.41 6.48
C GLU A 55 -10.97 -0.06 7.16
N SER A 56 -9.93 0.61 7.66
CA SER A 56 -9.86 2.04 7.97
C SER A 56 -8.38 2.32 8.22
N PRO A 57 -7.69 3.18 7.44
CA PRO A 57 -6.29 3.43 7.72
C PRO A 57 -6.20 4.14 9.07
N GLY A 58 -5.31 3.67 9.94
CA GLY A 58 -4.98 4.42 11.15
C GLY A 58 -4.55 5.84 10.78
N ARG A 59 -4.86 6.82 11.64
CA ARG A 59 -4.50 8.23 11.44
C ARG A 59 -3.01 8.39 11.07
N ASP A 60 -2.16 7.57 11.66
CA ASP A 60 -0.71 7.58 11.46
C ASP A 60 -0.31 7.26 10.01
N VAL A 61 -0.95 6.26 9.38
CA VAL A 61 -0.67 5.91 7.97
C VAL A 61 -1.09 7.05 7.04
N MET A 62 -2.22 7.71 7.31
CA MET A 62 -2.69 8.85 6.52
C MET A 62 -1.74 10.05 6.63
N GLU A 63 -1.24 10.36 7.84
CA GLU A 63 -0.25 11.42 8.04
C GLU A 63 1.04 11.12 7.25
N GLN A 64 1.50 9.88 7.25
CA GLN A 64 2.66 9.48 6.46
C GLN A 64 2.43 9.52 4.94
N VAL A 65 1.22 9.21 4.47
CA VAL A 65 0.85 9.35 3.04
C VAL A 65 0.96 10.80 2.57
N VAL A 66 0.56 11.75 3.42
CA VAL A 66 0.71 13.19 3.12
C VAL A 66 2.18 13.56 2.98
N LEU A 67 3.05 13.07 3.86
CA LEU A 67 4.49 13.30 3.78
C LEU A 67 5.09 12.76 2.48
N VAL A 68 4.76 11.50 2.12
CA VAL A 68 5.24 10.91 0.86
C VAL A 68 4.73 11.66 -0.36
N SER A 69 3.44 12.01 -0.38
CA SER A 69 2.84 12.72 -1.50
C SER A 69 3.46 14.11 -1.72
N ARG A 70 3.91 14.76 -0.64
CA ARG A 70 4.55 16.07 -0.67
C ARG A 70 6.01 16.00 -1.13
N ASP A 71 6.79 15.08 -0.56
CA ASP A 71 8.25 15.07 -0.71
C ASP A 71 8.72 14.16 -1.86
N GLN A 72 7.93 13.12 -2.19
CA GLN A 72 8.21 12.13 -3.23
C GLN A 72 6.90 11.71 -3.95
N PRO A 73 6.32 12.59 -4.79
CA PRO A 73 5.02 12.35 -5.39
C PRO A 73 5.02 11.07 -6.23
N ARG A 74 4.18 10.11 -5.82
CA ARG A 74 3.94 8.83 -6.51
C ARG A 74 2.45 8.56 -6.58
N PRO A 75 1.95 7.81 -7.56
CA PRO A 75 0.57 7.34 -7.56
C PRO A 75 0.29 6.53 -6.29
N ILE A 76 -0.73 6.95 -5.55
CA ILE A 76 -1.22 6.25 -4.36
C ILE A 76 -2.66 5.84 -4.63
N VAL A 77 -2.94 4.55 -4.49
CA VAL A 77 -4.30 4.00 -4.58
C VAL A 77 -4.66 3.43 -3.22
N MET A 78 -5.71 3.97 -2.64
CA MET A 78 -6.33 3.44 -1.42
C MET A 78 -7.58 2.68 -1.81
N PHE A 79 -7.74 1.48 -1.28
CA PHE A 79 -8.94 0.68 -1.45
C PHE A 79 -9.44 0.25 -0.07
N THR A 80 -10.76 0.22 0.05
CA THR A 80 -11.44 -0.17 1.26
C THR A 80 -12.53 -1.16 0.91
N ASP A 81 -12.73 -2.16 1.76
CA ASP A 81 -13.89 -3.04 1.64
C ASP A 81 -15.12 -2.26 2.11
N GLU A 82 -15.89 -1.71 1.17
CA GLU A 82 -17.27 -1.35 1.47
C GLU A 82 -18.02 -2.64 1.84
N HIS A 83 -18.45 -2.76 3.09
CA HIS A 83 -19.65 -3.55 3.36
C HIS A 83 -20.77 -2.87 2.58
N ASP A 84 -21.11 -3.40 1.40
CA ASP A 84 -22.37 -3.10 0.73
C ASP A 84 -23.50 -3.53 1.68
N PRO A 85 -24.25 -2.61 2.31
CA PRO A 85 -25.44 -2.97 3.04
C PRO A 85 -26.56 -3.11 2.00
N GLY A 86 -26.52 -4.20 1.26
CA GLY A 86 -27.59 -4.67 0.37
C GLY A 86 -28.51 -5.65 1.09
#